data_AF-A0AA95LG46-F1
#
_entry.id   AF-A0AA95LG46-F1
#
_cell.length_a   1.000
_cell.length_b   1.000
_cell.length_c   1.000
_cell.angle_alpha   90.00
_cell.angle_beta   90.00
_cell.angle_gamma   90.00
#
_symmetry.space_group_name_H-M   'P 1'
#
loop_
_entity.id
_entity.type
_entity.pdbx_description
1 polymer ?
#
loop_
_entity_poly.entity_id
_entity_poly.type
_entity_poly.pdbx_seq_one_letter_code
_entity_poly.pdbx_strand_id
1 'polypeptide(L)'
;MSGVFGAGDYVLLYTYKRTLGADKYEYAKMSTLNVKKAMVGKTVVPKELTSFDDTLLNYKSIIALDKEHDQLVLSYLEYIGDLKFQEKTVLYDLETMSIQTPAAAIGFKEIKERTLIMNYKVGKELRKADIIGKIGFGWLDEEWALLSEEQQIELLTKDFYGETAD
;
A
#
# COMPACT_ATOMS: atom_id res chain seq x y z
N MET A 1 2.39 -13.17 4.38
CA MET A 1 1.65 -12.64 5.53
C MET A 1 0.21 -12.31 5.10
N SER A 2 -0.82 -12.89 5.72
CA SER A 2 -2.22 -12.46 5.50
C SER A 2 -2.59 -11.50 6.62
N GLY A 3 -3.06 -10.29 6.28
CA GLY A 3 -3.34 -9.22 7.25
C GLY A 3 -4.83 -8.91 7.33
N VAL A 4 -5.30 -8.59 8.55
CA VAL A 4 -6.65 -8.10 8.83
C VAL A 4 -6.52 -6.76 9.52
N PHE A 5 -7.02 -5.69 8.90
CA PHE A 5 -6.97 -4.34 9.46
C PHE A 5 -8.38 -3.80 9.66
N GLY A 6 -8.65 -3.27 10.86
CA GLY A 6 -9.91 -2.56 11.13
C GLY A 6 -9.92 -1.20 10.42
N ALA A 7 -10.94 -0.98 9.59
CA ALA A 7 -11.09 0.18 8.72
C ALA A 7 -12.47 0.83 8.93
N GLY A 8 -12.76 1.23 10.18
CA GLY A 8 -14.08 1.77 10.53
C GLY A 8 -15.16 0.70 10.45
N ASP A 9 -16.18 0.92 9.62
CA ASP A 9 -17.26 -0.03 9.34
C ASP A 9 -16.82 -1.22 8.45
N TYR A 10 -15.54 -1.26 8.06
CA TYR A 10 -14.96 -2.25 7.15
C TYR A 10 -13.79 -3.02 7.78
N VAL A 11 -13.51 -4.19 7.23
CA VAL A 11 -12.26 -4.91 7.42
C VAL A 11 -11.52 -4.94 6.09
N LEU A 12 -10.25 -4.52 6.09
CA LEU A 12 -9.36 -4.70 4.95
C LEU A 12 -8.60 -6.02 5.09
N LEU A 13 -8.64 -6.83 4.02
CA LEU A 13 -8.03 -8.12 3.91
C LEU A 13 -6.91 -8.07 2.87
N TYR A 14 -5.71 -8.46 3.28
CA TYR A 14 -4.58 -8.69 2.37
C TYR A 14 -4.33 -10.19 2.27
N THR A 15 -4.49 -10.74 1.07
CA THR A 15 -4.34 -12.17 0.78
C THR A 15 -3.28 -12.36 -0.30
N TYR A 16 -2.55 -13.47 -0.26
CA TYR A 16 -1.56 -13.82 -1.26
C TYR A 16 -1.48 -15.34 -1.29
N LYS A 17 -1.06 -15.90 -2.42
CA LYS A 17 -0.84 -17.34 -2.54
C LYS A 17 0.65 -17.62 -2.49
N ARG A 18 1.06 -18.68 -1.79
CA ARG A 18 2.44 -19.17 -1.81
C ARG A 18 2.42 -20.64 -2.15
N THR A 19 3.16 -21.01 -3.19
CA THR A 19 3.38 -22.41 -3.52
C THR A 19 4.58 -22.91 -2.72
N LEU A 20 4.35 -23.87 -1.82
CA LEU A 20 5.41 -24.46 -1.00
C LEU A 20 6.39 -25.23 -1.89
N GLY A 21 7.69 -25.00 -1.69
CA GLY A 21 8.76 -25.64 -2.45
C GLY A 21 9.11 -24.99 -3.79
N ALA A 22 8.47 -23.88 -4.16
CA ALA A 22 8.74 -23.16 -5.41
C ALA A 22 9.32 -21.75 -5.20
N ASP A 23 9.50 -21.30 -3.95
CA ASP A 23 9.88 -19.92 -3.55
C ASP A 23 9.18 -18.79 -4.32
N LYS A 24 7.99 -19.07 -4.86
CA LYS A 24 7.16 -18.12 -5.60
C LYS A 24 5.97 -17.69 -4.75
N TYR A 25 5.89 -16.39 -4.52
CA TYR A 25 4.68 -15.71 -4.06
C TYR A 25 3.86 -15.35 -5.30
N GLU A 26 2.61 -15.82 -5.35
CA GLU A 26 1.65 -15.48 -6.38
C GLU A 26 0.72 -14.37 -5.87
N TYR A 27 0.55 -13.35 -6.71
CA TYR A 27 -0.36 -12.21 -6.65
C TYR A 27 -1.03 -11.92 -5.30
N ALA A 28 -0.59 -10.83 -4.68
CA ALA A 28 -1.31 -10.27 -3.55
C ALA A 28 -2.61 -9.62 -4.00
N LYS A 29 -3.70 -9.90 -3.28
CA LYS A 29 -5.01 -9.28 -3.46
C LYS A 29 -5.40 -8.52 -2.21
N MET A 30 -5.90 -7.31 -2.42
CA MET A 30 -6.57 -6.52 -1.39
C MET A 30 -8.08 -6.61 -1.57
N SER A 31 -8.81 -6.80 -0.48
CA SER A 31 -10.27 -6.77 -0.50
C SER A 31 -10.84 -6.16 0.78
N THR A 32 -12.06 -5.66 0.73
CA THR A 32 -12.78 -5.17 1.91
C THR A 32 -14.01 -6.00 2.21
N LEU A 33 -14.35 -6.10 3.49
CA LEU A 33 -15.57 -6.71 3.99
C LEU A 33 -16.33 -5.68 4.83
N ASN A 34 -17.58 -5.37 4.48
CA ASN A 34 -18.41 -4.43 5.24
C ASN A 34 -18.99 -5.12 6.49
N VAL A 35 -18.47 -4.76 7.67
CA VAL A 35 -18.85 -5.37 8.95
C VAL A 35 -20.25 -4.94 9.39
N LYS A 36 -20.64 -3.71 9.09
CA LYS A 36 -21.98 -3.19 9.42
C LYS A 36 -23.10 -3.99 8.77
N LYS A 37 -22.91 -4.40 7.50
CA LYS A 37 -23.85 -5.31 6.81
C LYS A 37 -23.88 -6.68 7.48
N ALA A 38 -22.73 -7.20 7.91
CA ALA A 38 -22.65 -8.49 8.60
C ALA A 38 -23.38 -8.44 9.97
N MET A 39 -23.24 -7.36 10.72
CA MET A 39 -23.86 -7.18 12.04
C MET A 39 -25.39 -7.19 12.00
N VAL A 40 -26.01 -6.80 10.88
CA VAL A 40 -27.47 -6.85 10.68
C VAL A 40 -27.94 -8.15 10.01
N GLY A 41 -27.10 -9.19 10.00
CA GLY A 41 -27.43 -10.51 9.48
C GLY A 41 -27.48 -10.60 7.95
N LYS A 42 -26.99 -9.59 7.22
CA LYS A 42 -26.89 -9.68 5.75
C LYS A 42 -25.68 -10.53 5.37
N THR A 43 -25.82 -11.28 4.29
CA THR A 43 -24.69 -11.93 3.64
C THR A 43 -23.74 -10.86 3.08
N VAL A 44 -22.48 -10.93 3.47
CA VAL A 44 -21.43 -10.01 3.00
C VAL A 44 -20.43 -10.78 2.16
N VAL A 45 -20.16 -10.26 0.97
CA VAL A 45 -19.15 -10.81 0.05
C VAL A 45 -17.99 -9.82 0.01
N PRO A 46 -16.72 -10.27 0.20
CA PRO A 46 -15.57 -9.41 0.05
C PRO A 46 -15.55 -8.71 -1.31
N LYS A 47 -15.22 -7.42 -1.32
CA LYS A 47 -15.02 -6.64 -2.54
C LYS A 47 -13.54 -6.53 -2.81
N GLU A 48 -13.07 -7.14 -3.90
CA GLU A 48 -11.67 -7.07 -4.31
C GLU A 48 -11.35 -5.70 -4.92
N LEU A 49 -10.11 -5.25 -4.71
CA LEU A 49 -9.53 -4.11 -5.40
C LEU A 49 -9.52 -4.37 -6.91
N THR A 50 -10.33 -3.62 -7.64
CA THR A 50 -10.56 -3.87 -9.08
C THR A 50 -9.43 -3.36 -9.96
N SER A 51 -8.67 -2.38 -9.47
CA SER A 51 -7.57 -1.75 -10.20
C SER A 51 -6.48 -1.39 -9.20
N PHE A 52 -5.39 -2.15 -9.22
CA PHE A 52 -4.17 -1.80 -8.51
C PHE A 52 -3.04 -1.72 -9.54
N ASP A 53 -2.35 -0.59 -9.57
CA ASP A 53 -1.18 -0.42 -10.41
C ASP A 53 0.02 -1.02 -9.68
N ASP A 54 0.40 -2.25 -10.05
CA ASP A 54 1.52 -2.96 -9.44
C ASP A 54 2.86 -2.23 -9.63
N THR A 55 2.98 -1.34 -10.62
CA THR A 55 4.20 -0.55 -10.82
C THR A 55 4.49 0.36 -9.62
N LEU A 56 3.46 0.67 -8.81
CA LEU A 56 3.58 1.44 -7.59
C LEU A 56 4.37 0.73 -6.49
N LEU A 57 4.53 -0.60 -6.60
CA LEU A 57 5.38 -1.38 -5.70
C LEU A 57 6.88 -1.17 -5.97
N ASN A 58 7.27 -0.55 -7.08
CA ASN A 58 8.67 -0.18 -7.31
C ASN A 58 9.08 1.09 -6.55
N TYR A 59 8.10 1.88 -6.12
CA TYR A 59 8.33 3.14 -5.43
C TYR A 59 8.25 2.98 -3.91
N LYS A 60 8.74 4.00 -3.21
CA LYS A 60 8.61 4.10 -1.75
C LYS A 60 7.17 4.46 -1.42
N SER A 61 6.40 3.49 -0.97
CA SER A 61 4.94 3.56 -0.92
C SER A 61 4.37 3.27 0.47
N ILE A 62 3.24 3.88 0.81
CA ILE A 62 2.54 3.75 2.08
C ILE A 62 1.07 3.44 1.81
N ILE A 63 0.55 2.46 2.55
CA ILE A 63 -0.89 2.21 2.64
C ILE A 63 -1.39 2.73 3.98
N ALA A 64 -2.43 3.56 3.94
CA ALA A 64 -3.10 4.10 5.11
C ALA A 64 -4.64 4.02 4.98
N LEU A 65 -5.34 4.17 6.10
CA LEU A 65 -6.80 4.14 6.20
C LEU A 65 -7.33 5.46 6.74
N ASP A 66 -8.09 6.20 5.93
CA ASP A 66 -8.92 7.30 6.41
C ASP A 66 -10.30 6.74 6.76
N LYS A 67 -10.49 6.48 8.07
CA LYS A 67 -11.73 5.92 8.61
C LYS A 67 -12.86 6.94 8.71
N GLU A 68 -12.54 8.24 8.68
CA GLU A 68 -13.57 9.30 8.74
C GLU A 68 -14.28 9.45 7.39
N HIS A 69 -13.57 9.14 6.30
CA HIS A 69 -14.07 9.28 4.94
C HIS A 69 -14.30 7.93 4.22
N ASP A 70 -14.15 6.81 4.92
CA ASP A 70 -14.22 5.45 4.36
C ASP A 70 -13.28 5.24 3.14
N GLN A 71 -12.03 5.67 3.26
CA GLN A 71 -11.04 5.63 2.18
C GLN A 71 -9.79 4.81 2.53
N LEU A 72 -9.36 3.98 1.58
CA LEU A 72 -8.01 3.44 1.53
C LEU A 72 -7.11 4.44 0.79
N VAL A 73 -6.02 4.84 1.43
CA VAL A 73 -5.07 5.82 0.93
C VAL A 73 -3.78 5.11 0.53
N LEU A 74 -3.42 5.23 -0.75
CA LEU A 74 -2.14 4.75 -1.27
C LEU A 74 -1.29 5.95 -1.68
N SER A 75 -0.18 6.18 -1.01
CA SER A 75 0.76 7.28 -1.31
C SER A 75 2.12 6.73 -1.72
N TYR A 76 2.76 7.34 -2.71
CA TYR A 76 4.04 6.88 -3.25
C TYR A 76 4.90 8.01 -3.81
N LEU A 77 6.23 7.85 -3.76
CA LEU A 77 7.19 8.73 -4.42
C LEU A 77 7.51 8.22 -5.82
N GLU A 78 6.82 8.75 -6.82
CA GLU A 78 7.10 8.42 -8.21
C GLU A 78 8.35 9.17 -8.70
N TYR A 79 9.22 8.48 -9.43
CA TYR A 79 10.34 9.12 -10.09
C TYR A 79 9.88 9.87 -11.34
N ILE A 80 10.23 11.15 -11.44
CA ILE A 80 9.82 12.03 -12.56
C ILE A 80 11.00 12.48 -13.44
N GLY A 81 12.19 11.90 -13.26
CA GLY A 81 13.41 12.29 -13.98
C GLY A 81 14.34 13.19 -13.17
N ASP A 82 15.58 13.37 -13.65
CA ASP A 82 16.59 14.27 -13.07
C ASP A 82 16.82 14.13 -11.55
N LEU A 83 16.79 12.90 -11.01
CA LEU A 83 16.92 12.63 -9.57
C LEU A 83 15.81 13.31 -8.73
N LYS A 84 14.64 13.57 -9.33
CA LYS A 84 13.48 14.15 -8.67
C LYS A 84 12.37 13.13 -8.52
N PHE A 85 11.72 13.22 -7.37
CA PHE A 85 10.55 12.43 -7.05
C PHE A 85 9.35 13.35 -6.84
N GLN A 86 8.18 12.86 -7.24
CA GLN A 86 6.90 13.51 -7.01
C GLN A 86 6.04 12.59 -6.13
N GLU A 87 5.48 13.16 -5.07
CA GLU A 87 4.47 12.44 -4.31
C GLU A 87 3.17 12.36 -5.12
N LYS A 88 2.63 11.14 -5.20
CA LYS A 88 1.30 10.87 -5.71
C LYS A 88 0.49 10.12 -4.66
N THR A 89 -0.81 10.39 -4.64
CA THR A 89 -1.74 9.69 -3.76
C THR A 89 -2.98 9.27 -4.54
N VAL A 90 -3.42 8.04 -4.29
CA VAL A 90 -4.62 7.45 -4.87
C VAL A 90 -5.55 7.07 -3.73
N LEU A 91 -6.83 7.41 -3.89
CA LEU A 91 -7.86 7.12 -2.91
C LEU A 91 -8.82 6.08 -3.48
N TYR A 92 -8.99 4.99 -2.75
CA TYR A 92 -9.98 3.96 -3.04
C TYR A 92 -11.11 4.03 -2.03
N ASP A 93 -12.34 3.96 -2.53
CA ASP A 93 -13.53 3.83 -1.70
C ASP A 93 -13.55 2.44 -1.04
N LEU A 94 -13.76 2.37 0.28
CA LEU A 94 -13.76 1.09 1.00
C LEU A 94 -15.00 0.21 0.71
N GLU A 95 -16.11 0.79 0.25
CA GLU A 95 -17.31 0.04 -0.13
C GLU A 95 -17.19 -0.61 -1.50
N THR A 96 -16.65 0.11 -2.48
CA THR A 96 -16.58 -0.32 -3.88
C THR A 96 -15.19 -0.83 -4.29
N MET A 97 -14.15 -0.47 -3.54
CA MET A 97 -12.74 -0.73 -3.85
C MET A 97 -12.33 -0.20 -5.22
N SER A 98 -12.88 0.96 -5.61
CA SER A 98 -12.57 1.67 -6.85
C SER A 98 -11.96 3.04 -6.59
N ILE A 99 -11.17 3.54 -7.54
CA ILE A 99 -10.59 4.89 -7.48
C ILE A 99 -11.72 5.91 -7.57
N GLN A 100 -11.86 6.79 -6.58
CA GLN A 100 -12.82 7.89 -6.65
C GLN A 100 -12.23 9.10 -7.37
N THR A 101 -10.97 9.44 -7.10
CA THR A 101 -10.26 10.59 -7.69
C THR A 101 -8.74 10.41 -7.51
N PRO A 102 -7.90 10.94 -8.42
CA PRO A 102 -6.49 11.12 -8.12
C PRO A 102 -6.37 12.28 -7.11
N ALA A 103 -6.04 11.98 -5.86
CA ALA A 103 -5.81 13.01 -4.86
C ALA A 103 -4.34 13.46 -4.92
N ALA A 104 -4.10 14.73 -5.20
CA ALA A 104 -2.78 15.32 -5.04
C ALA A 104 -2.51 15.59 -3.54
N ALA A 105 -1.95 14.62 -2.83
CA ALA A 105 -1.48 14.83 -1.47
C ALA A 105 -0.10 15.51 -1.45
N ILE A 106 0.24 16.08 -0.29
CA ILE A 106 1.57 16.62 0.01
C ILE A 106 2.07 15.96 1.30
N GLY A 107 3.11 15.16 1.16
CA GLY A 107 4.06 14.72 2.18
C GLY A 107 3.56 13.63 3.13
N PHE A 108 4.05 12.40 2.99
CA PHE A 108 4.37 11.61 4.17
C PHE A 108 5.59 12.25 4.87
N LYS A 109 5.35 13.11 5.86
CA LYS A 109 6.47 13.66 6.64
C LYS A 109 6.98 12.56 7.56
N GLU A 110 8.17 12.04 7.24
CA GLU A 110 9.06 11.20 8.08
C GLU A 110 8.37 10.48 9.24
N ILE A 111 8.06 9.19 9.06
CA ILE A 111 7.48 8.33 10.11
C ILE A 111 8.56 8.09 11.17
N LYS A 112 8.71 9.01 12.12
CA LYS A 112 9.53 8.81 13.33
C LYS A 112 8.81 7.83 14.24
N GLU A 113 9.20 6.55 14.13
CA GLU A 113 9.08 5.36 15.01
C GLU A 113 7.81 5.11 15.86
N ARG A 114 6.85 6.03 15.94
CA ARG A 114 5.64 5.91 16.76
C ARG A 114 4.38 6.51 16.14
N THR A 115 4.51 7.45 15.18
CA THR A 115 3.33 8.08 14.58
C THR A 115 2.88 7.31 13.35
N LEU A 116 1.88 6.45 13.50
CA LEU A 116 1.20 5.75 12.41
C LEU A 116 0.13 6.64 11.74
N ILE A 117 0.36 7.95 11.63
CA ILE A 117 -0.63 8.88 11.07
C ILE A 117 -0.01 9.63 9.90
N MET A 118 -0.64 9.50 8.73
CA MET A 118 -0.38 10.27 7.53
C MET A 118 -1.32 11.47 7.48
N ASN A 119 -0.77 12.68 7.29
CA ASN A 119 -1.58 13.85 6.92
C ASN A 119 -1.56 13.99 5.42
N TYR A 120 -2.70 14.26 4.79
CA TYR A 120 -2.79 14.39 3.34
C TYR A 120 -3.85 15.40 2.93
N LYS A 121 -3.81 15.86 1.68
CA LYS A 121 -4.75 16.87 1.18
C LYS A 121 -5.68 16.29 0.12
N VAL A 122 -6.95 16.66 0.22
CA VAL A 122 -7.96 16.43 -0.81
C VAL A 122 -8.58 17.79 -1.15
N GLY A 123 -8.18 18.35 -2.30
CA GLY A 123 -8.51 19.74 -2.63
C GLY A 123 -7.93 20.73 -1.61
N LYS A 124 -8.80 21.43 -0.88
CA LYS A 124 -8.39 22.39 0.18
C LYS A 124 -8.41 21.81 1.58
N GLU A 125 -8.88 20.57 1.73
CA GLU A 125 -9.07 19.92 3.02
C GLU A 125 -7.81 19.16 3.43
N LEU A 126 -7.40 19.28 4.70
CA LEU A 126 -6.34 18.49 5.31
C LEU A 126 -6.97 17.33 6.09
N ARG A 127 -6.64 16.11 5.70
CA ARG A 127 -7.15 14.86 6.27
C ARG A 127 -6.06 14.05 6.94
N LYS A 128 -6.49 13.04 7.71
CA LYS A 128 -5.61 12.11 8.43
C LYS A 128 -5.97 10.67 8.10
N ALA A 129 -4.96 9.84 7.94
CA ALA A 129 -5.12 8.42 7.72
C ALA A 129 -4.17 7.62 8.61
N ASP A 130 -4.64 6.49 9.13
CA ASP A 130 -3.84 5.57 9.92
C ASP A 130 -2.98 4.70 8.99
N ILE A 131 -1.66 4.80 9.10
CA ILE A 131 -0.71 3.99 8.33
C ILE A 131 -0.81 2.55 8.79
N ILE A 132 -1.12 1.66 7.86
CA ILE A 132 -1.26 0.21 8.11
C ILE A 132 -0.14 -0.60 7.47
N GLY A 133 0.61 -0.02 6.54
CA GLY A 133 1.75 -0.69 5.92
C GLY A 133 2.68 0.24 5.18
N LYS A 134 3.98 -0.06 5.25
CA LYS A 134 4.97 0.41 4.29
C LYS A 134 5.10 -0.68 3.23
N ILE A 135 4.95 -0.30 1.96
CA ILE A 135 5.01 -1.24 0.83
C ILE A 135 5.93 -0.71 -0.24
N GLY A 136 6.37 -1.61 -1.11
CA GLY A 136 7.21 -1.30 -2.24
C GLY A 136 8.69 -1.29 -1.92
N PHE A 137 9.49 -1.57 -2.94
CA PHE A 137 10.91 -1.78 -2.83
C PHE A 137 11.71 -0.47 -2.69
N GLY A 138 11.07 0.69 -2.90
CA GLY A 138 11.65 1.99 -2.59
C GLY A 138 12.01 2.20 -1.11
N TRP A 139 11.57 1.29 -0.23
CA TRP A 139 12.01 1.25 1.18
C TRP A 139 13.34 0.51 1.40
N LEU A 140 13.74 -0.36 0.46
CA LEU A 140 15.05 -1.01 0.46
C LEU A 140 16.10 -0.07 -0.13
N ASP A 141 15.77 0.57 -1.25
CA ASP A 141 16.59 1.56 -1.93
C ASP A 141 15.69 2.62 -2.56
N GLU A 142 15.88 3.91 -2.26
CA GLU A 142 15.01 4.97 -2.79
C GLU A 142 15.08 5.09 -4.32
N GLU A 143 16.17 4.63 -4.93
CA GLU A 143 16.40 4.59 -6.37
C GLU A 143 16.02 3.23 -6.99
N TRP A 144 15.35 2.34 -6.24
CA TRP A 144 14.98 0.99 -6.68
C TRP A 144 14.44 0.92 -8.12
N ALA A 145 13.54 1.83 -8.47
CA ALA A 145 12.90 1.90 -9.79
C ALA A 145 13.89 2.23 -10.95
N LEU A 146 15.09 2.71 -10.63
CA LEU A 146 16.15 3.09 -11.57
C LEU A 146 17.25 2.03 -11.69
N LEU A 147 17.29 1.08 -10.76
CA LEU A 147 18.28 0.01 -10.74
C LEU A 147 18.09 -0.95 -11.90
N SER A 148 19.18 -1.53 -12.39
CA SER A 148 19.11 -2.66 -13.31
C SER A 148 18.53 -3.89 -12.62
N GLU A 149 18.04 -4.86 -13.39
CA GLU A 149 17.53 -6.12 -12.86
C GLU A 149 18.59 -6.86 -12.02
N GLU A 150 19.85 -6.85 -12.44
CA GLU A 150 20.97 -7.44 -11.69
C GLU A 150 21.17 -6.77 -10.32
N GLN A 151 21.13 -5.42 -10.28
CA GLN A 151 21.24 -4.67 -9.02
C GLN A 151 20.05 -4.91 -8.08
N GLN A 152 18.84 -5.01 -8.63
CA GLN A 152 17.64 -5.36 -7.86
C GLN A 152 17.76 -6.77 -7.26
N ILE A 153 18.23 -7.75 -8.03
CA ILE A 153 18.45 -9.13 -7.56
C ILE A 153 19.51 -9.17 -6.45
N GLU A 154 20.61 -8.43 -6.60
CA GLU A 154 21.67 -8.36 -5.60
C GLU A 154 21.14 -7.82 -4.25
N LEU A 155 20.42 -6.70 -4.29
CA LEU A 155 19.83 -6.09 -3.09
C LEU A 155 18.78 -7.00 -2.44
N LEU A 156 17.90 -7.64 -3.22
CA LEU A 156 16.93 -8.59 -2.68
C LEU A 156 17.62 -9.79 -2.04
N THR A 157 18.68 -10.30 -2.67
CA THR A 157 19.41 -11.45 -2.13
C THR A 157 20.03 -11.08 -0.79
N LYS A 158 20.64 -9.90 -0.69
CA LYS A 158 21.23 -9.39 0.55
C LYS A 158 20.20 -9.17 1.66
N ASP A 159 19.05 -8.58 1.35
CA ASP A 159 18.01 -8.25 2.34
C ASP A 159 17.22 -9.49 2.81
N PHE A 160 16.90 -10.42 1.91
CA PHE A 160 16.08 -11.60 2.24
C PHE A 160 16.87 -12.79 2.78
N TYR A 161 18.12 -12.98 2.34
CA TYR A 161 18.90 -14.17 2.70
C TYR A 161 20.02 -13.87 3.70
N GLY A 162 20.31 -12.59 3.98
CA GLY A 162 21.52 -12.20 4.68
C GLY A 162 22.76 -12.61 3.89
N GLU A 163 23.91 -12.00 4.16
CA GLU A 163 25.17 -12.43 3.57
C GLU A 163 25.38 -13.93 3.80
N THR A 164 25.22 -14.72 2.74
CA THR A 164 25.78 -16.07 2.65
C THR A 164 26.66 -16.10 1.41
N ALA A 165 27.87 -15.55 1.57
CA ALA A 165 28.98 -15.85 0.67
C ALA A 165 30.29 -15.61 1.43
N ASP A 166 30.82 -16.69 2.02
CA ASP A 166 32.27 -16.85 2.20
C ASP A 166 32.94 -17.01 0.83
#